data_AF-A0A1R1XX26-F1
#
_entry.id   AF-A0A1R1XX26-F1
#
_cell.length_a   1.000
_cell.length_b   1.000
_cell.length_c   1.000
_cell.angle_alpha   90.00
_cell.angle_beta   90.00
_cell.angle_gamma   90.00
#
_symmetry.space_group_name_H-M   'P 1'
#
loop_
_entity.id
_entity.type
_entity.pdbx_description
1 polymer ?
#
loop_
_entity_poly.entity_id
_entity_poly.type
_entity_poly.pdbx_seq_one_letter_code
_entity_poly.pdbx_strand_id
1 'polypeptide(L)'
;MNLFKLAPKRAVRISSLNIATRETANLTNLAHRNFFSSLNKNYYSPLDRKNSLSIFKFTQSRYITNPAVTKIEKFKKLEKEDVDFFGSILPSSSILTTQEYGGKHTTHDLHIHNIAAFTDITGSSNLVLFPTTANQVSQILKYCNEKMIAIVPQGGNTGVLAGGIAVFDEVILSLSKMNKIRSLDKDSGALVCDAGCVLEELDNYVGEFGLTMPIDLGAKGSCHIGGNVSTNAGGIRYLKFGSLHGSVLGLEVVLPDGTIINNLSTLRKDSTGYDIKQLFIGAEGTLGVVTGVSILTAKKPKKLMSLYEDLQNSGTVEDGIVIEGGKIGKMWEVRESMINSHSKFGNTLTFDISIPVAYMEDAIVTMRKKFDEIGINSCKKYSANKNDNHLRYVTGFGHLGDGNLHLNVVVDKYNSESTAIFEEHIFEYAKSHNGSISAEHGLGSIKPGFLKYSKSKEMISIMKKIKDKFDPNGILNPYKVIPKEI
;
A
#
# COMPACT_ATOMS: atom_id res chain seq x y z
N MET A 1 -18.91 27.42 -26.19
CA MET A 1 -19.33 26.03 -26.43
C MET A 1 -19.37 25.36 -25.06
N ASN A 2 -20.55 25.35 -24.44
CA ASN A 2 -20.76 25.00 -23.02
C ASN A 2 -20.92 23.49 -22.87
N LEU A 3 -20.02 22.83 -22.12
CA LEU A 3 -20.03 21.39 -21.87
C LEU A 3 -19.85 21.06 -20.38
N PHE A 4 -20.63 21.67 -19.48
CA PHE A 4 -20.89 21.12 -18.13
C PHE A 4 -22.25 21.64 -17.65
N LYS A 5 -23.31 20.84 -17.83
CA LYS A 5 -24.56 20.99 -17.07
C LYS A 5 -24.61 19.83 -16.07
N LEU A 6 -24.19 20.11 -14.83
CA LEU A 6 -24.43 19.22 -13.69
C LEU A 6 -25.92 19.28 -13.31
N ALA A 7 -26.46 18.13 -12.90
CA ALA A 7 -27.85 17.93 -12.48
C ALA A 7 -28.23 18.81 -11.25
N PRO A 8 -29.53 19.10 -11.01
CA PRO A 8 -29.95 20.07 -10.00
C PRO A 8 -29.73 19.58 -8.56
N LYS A 9 -29.35 20.55 -7.72
CA LYS A 9 -28.80 20.45 -6.36
C LYS A 9 -29.80 19.92 -5.31
N ARG A 10 -29.33 19.02 -4.44
CA ARG A 10 -29.81 18.91 -3.04
C ARG A 10 -28.68 19.35 -2.11
N ALA A 11 -28.81 20.53 -1.52
CA ALA A 11 -27.90 21.01 -0.49
C ALA A 11 -28.13 20.22 0.81
N VAL A 12 -27.11 19.54 1.32
CA VAL A 12 -27.11 18.99 2.68
C VAL A 12 -26.67 20.09 3.64
N ARG A 13 -27.61 20.63 4.41
CA ARG A 13 -27.36 21.65 5.43
C ARG A 13 -26.89 20.96 6.70
N ILE A 14 -25.61 21.08 7.05
CA ILE A 14 -25.09 20.62 8.35
C ILE A 14 -25.25 21.75 9.36
N SER A 15 -26.24 21.64 10.25
CA SER A 15 -26.39 22.53 11.41
C SER A 15 -25.47 22.09 12.55
N SER A 16 -24.62 23.02 13.02
CA SER A 16 -23.84 23.02 14.28
C SER A 16 -23.77 21.70 15.07
N LEU A 17 -22.65 20.98 14.96
CA LEU A 17 -22.30 19.94 15.94
C LEU A 17 -21.76 20.59 17.22
N ASN A 18 -22.52 20.52 18.31
CA ASN A 18 -21.99 20.69 19.66
C ASN A 18 -21.16 19.46 20.02
N ILE A 19 -19.83 19.54 19.83
CA ILE A 19 -18.89 18.49 20.22
C ILE A 19 -18.75 18.53 21.74
N ALA A 20 -19.23 17.49 22.43
CA ALA A 20 -19.01 17.27 23.85
C ALA A 20 -17.50 17.10 24.12
N THR A 21 -16.89 18.14 24.69
CA THR A 21 -15.49 18.19 25.12
C THR A 21 -15.37 17.77 26.57
N ARG A 22 -14.55 16.75 26.89
CA ARG A 22 -13.45 16.85 27.89
C ARG A 22 -12.71 15.56 28.25
N GLU A 23 -13.18 14.36 27.90
CA GLU A 23 -12.49 13.10 28.32
C GLU A 23 -11.65 12.39 27.23
N THR A 24 -11.73 12.79 25.96
CA THR A 24 -11.04 12.08 24.86
C THR A 24 -9.59 12.52 24.60
N ALA A 25 -9.11 13.59 25.25
CA ALA A 25 -7.82 14.21 24.92
C ALA A 25 -6.60 13.52 25.54
N ASN A 26 -6.74 12.76 26.64
CA ASN A 26 -5.62 12.09 27.31
C ASN A 26 -5.41 10.63 26.86
N LEU A 27 -6.29 10.08 26.02
CA LEU A 27 -6.24 8.67 25.60
C LEU A 27 -5.44 8.45 24.30
N THR A 28 -5.24 9.46 23.46
CA THR A 28 -4.71 9.28 22.09
C THR A 28 -3.18 9.26 21.98
N ASN A 29 -2.45 10.05 22.79
CA ASN A 29 -0.98 9.96 22.83
C ASN A 29 -0.50 8.64 23.47
N LEU A 30 -1.32 8.06 24.36
CA LEU A 30 -1.08 6.72 24.89
C LEU A 30 -1.53 5.64 23.89
N ALA A 31 -2.62 5.85 23.13
CA ALA A 31 -3.12 4.87 22.17
C ALA A 31 -2.20 4.68 20.96
N HIS A 32 -1.55 5.71 20.41
CA HIS A 32 -0.64 5.52 19.27
C HIS A 32 0.62 4.71 19.64
N ARG A 33 1.18 4.90 20.85
CA ARG A 33 2.31 4.11 21.36
C ARG A 33 1.89 2.75 21.93
N ASN A 34 0.70 2.64 22.54
CA ASN A 34 0.22 1.39 23.12
C ASN A 34 -0.55 0.49 22.14
N PHE A 35 -0.91 0.96 20.93
CA PHE A 35 -1.60 0.11 19.95
C PHE A 35 -0.65 -0.92 19.32
N PHE A 36 0.58 -0.51 19.00
CA PHE A 36 1.62 -1.46 18.59
C PHE A 36 1.97 -2.48 19.70
N SER A 37 1.74 -2.15 20.99
CA SER A 37 1.95 -3.08 22.10
C SER A 37 0.71 -3.92 22.49
N SER A 38 -0.51 -3.47 22.16
CA SER A 38 -1.78 -4.12 22.58
C SER A 38 -2.45 -4.99 21.50
N LEU A 39 -2.05 -4.88 20.23
CA LEU A 39 -2.39 -5.87 19.18
C LEU A 39 -1.96 -7.30 19.55
N ASN A 40 -1.01 -7.45 20.49
CA ASN A 40 -0.45 -8.73 20.91
C ASN A 40 -1.30 -9.57 21.89
N LYS A 41 -2.47 -9.12 22.36
CA LYS A 41 -3.09 -9.78 23.54
C LYS A 41 -4.41 -10.52 23.40
N ASN A 42 -5.26 -10.33 22.39
CA ASN A 42 -6.62 -10.91 22.46
C ASN A 42 -7.26 -11.35 21.13
N TYR A 43 -6.57 -12.12 20.29
CA TYR A 43 -7.20 -12.97 19.26
C TYR A 43 -6.34 -14.21 18.99
N TYR A 44 -6.21 -15.08 20.00
CA TYR A 44 -5.57 -16.38 19.83
C TYR A 44 -6.64 -17.47 19.77
N SER A 45 -6.97 -17.95 18.57
CA SER A 45 -7.42 -19.32 18.39
C SER A 45 -6.24 -20.14 17.84
N PRO A 46 -5.95 -21.34 18.36
CA PRO A 46 -4.89 -22.18 17.83
C PRO A 46 -5.10 -22.42 16.34
N LEU A 47 -4.07 -22.18 15.53
CA LEU A 47 -3.99 -22.63 14.14
C LEU A 47 -4.33 -24.12 14.10
N ASP A 48 -5.45 -24.48 13.46
CA ASP A 48 -5.69 -25.86 13.04
C ASP A 48 -4.66 -26.20 11.95
N ARG A 49 -3.52 -26.75 12.38
CA ARG A 49 -2.43 -27.27 11.54
C ARG A 49 -2.82 -28.59 10.89
N LYS A 50 -3.91 -28.59 10.13
CA LYS A 50 -4.28 -29.71 9.26
C LYS A 50 -4.68 -29.17 7.90
N ASN A 51 -3.70 -28.77 7.10
CA ASN A 51 -3.65 -28.99 5.66
C ASN A 51 -2.25 -28.65 5.12
N SER A 52 -1.81 -29.42 4.14
CA SER A 52 -0.43 -29.56 3.64
C SER A 52 0.30 -28.25 3.30
N LEU A 53 1.60 -28.19 3.64
CA LEU A 53 2.59 -27.12 3.35
C LEU A 53 2.73 -26.69 1.87
N SER A 54 1.96 -27.27 0.95
CA SER A 54 2.01 -27.04 -0.50
C SER A 54 1.02 -25.98 -1.02
N ILE A 55 0.01 -25.60 -0.21
CA ILE A 55 -1.05 -24.67 -0.61
C ILE A 55 -1.24 -23.58 0.46
N PHE A 56 -0.98 -22.33 0.10
CA PHE A 56 -1.27 -21.17 0.96
C PHE A 56 -2.66 -20.61 0.66
N LYS A 57 -3.49 -20.45 1.70
CA LYS A 57 -4.79 -19.78 1.63
C LYS A 57 -4.73 -18.52 2.49
N PHE A 58 -5.01 -17.37 1.89
CA PHE A 58 -5.17 -16.12 2.61
C PHE A 58 -6.35 -16.25 3.59
N THR A 59 -6.14 -15.89 4.85
CA THR A 59 -7.19 -15.84 5.88
C THR A 59 -8.25 -14.81 5.48
N GLN A 60 -9.52 -15.20 5.57
CA GLN A 60 -10.69 -14.55 4.95
C GLN A 60 -11.11 -13.21 5.58
N SER A 61 -10.23 -12.53 6.32
CA SER A 61 -10.65 -11.44 7.20
C SER A 61 -10.53 -10.03 6.62
N ARG A 62 -10.19 -9.88 5.33
CA ARG A 62 -10.28 -8.56 4.67
C ARG A 62 -10.22 -8.52 3.14
N TYR A 63 -10.00 -9.64 2.45
CA TYR A 63 -9.77 -9.60 1.00
C TYR A 63 -10.46 -10.72 0.26
N ILE A 64 -11.00 -10.32 -0.88
CA ILE A 64 -10.84 -10.92 -2.20
C ILE A 64 -10.74 -12.42 -2.23
N THR A 65 -11.70 -13.05 -2.90
CA THR A 65 -11.67 -14.47 -3.27
C THR A 65 -10.34 -14.80 -3.93
N ASN A 66 -9.36 -15.16 -3.10
CA ASN A 66 -8.00 -15.31 -3.57
C ASN A 66 -7.82 -16.77 -3.94
N PRO A 67 -7.41 -17.09 -5.18
CA PRO A 67 -7.07 -18.45 -5.54
C PRO A 67 -5.98 -18.96 -4.60
N ALA A 68 -6.12 -20.22 -4.20
CA ALA A 68 -5.08 -20.95 -3.51
C ALA A 68 -3.73 -20.77 -4.26
N VAL A 69 -2.72 -20.24 -3.58
CA VAL A 69 -1.39 -20.10 -4.18
C VAL A 69 -0.64 -21.40 -3.95
N THR A 70 -0.25 -22.07 -5.04
CA THR A 70 0.63 -23.24 -5.00
C THR A 70 2.09 -22.81 -4.92
N LYS A 71 2.86 -23.46 -4.04
CA LYS A 71 4.30 -23.25 -3.89
C LYS A 71 5.04 -23.54 -5.19
N ILE A 72 5.99 -22.67 -5.53
CA ILE A 72 6.89 -22.90 -6.66
C ILE A 72 8.06 -23.77 -6.17
N GLU A 73 8.09 -25.03 -6.61
CA GLU A 73 9.07 -26.03 -6.16
C GLU A 73 10.51 -25.80 -6.66
N LYS A 74 10.73 -24.87 -7.61
CA LYS A 74 12.07 -24.60 -8.16
C LYS A 74 12.97 -23.83 -7.20
N PHE A 75 12.40 -23.19 -6.17
CA PHE A 75 13.18 -22.40 -5.22
C PHE A 75 13.83 -23.31 -4.18
N LYS A 76 15.10 -23.04 -3.89
CA LYS A 76 15.87 -23.75 -2.86
C LYS A 76 15.27 -23.45 -1.49
N LYS A 77 15.15 -24.47 -0.65
CA LYS A 77 14.91 -24.27 0.79
C LYS A 77 16.18 -23.73 1.44
N LEU A 78 16.00 -22.86 2.44
CA LEU A 78 17.13 -22.34 3.21
C LEU A 78 17.87 -23.47 3.93
N GLU A 79 19.18 -23.30 4.03
CA GLU A 79 20.09 -24.14 4.79
C GLU A 79 20.95 -23.25 5.70
N LYS A 80 21.65 -23.84 6.65
CA LYS A 80 22.48 -23.09 7.61
C LYS A 80 23.61 -22.33 6.88
N GLU A 81 24.18 -22.93 5.85
CA GLU A 81 25.26 -22.35 5.04
C GLU A 81 24.82 -21.06 4.33
N ASP A 82 23.53 -20.92 4.00
CA ASP A 82 22.98 -19.69 3.43
C ASP A 82 22.98 -18.58 4.48
N VAL A 83 22.57 -18.88 5.72
CA VAL A 83 22.59 -17.94 6.85
C VAL A 83 24.02 -17.54 7.20
N ASP A 84 24.95 -18.50 7.21
CA ASP A 84 26.38 -18.25 7.44
C ASP A 84 26.97 -17.33 6.36
N PHE A 85 26.58 -17.50 5.09
CA PHE A 85 26.96 -16.59 4.01
C PHE A 85 26.45 -15.17 4.28
N PHE A 86 25.18 -15.00 4.64
CA PHE A 86 24.65 -13.67 4.98
C PHE A 86 25.36 -13.05 6.20
N GLY A 87 25.79 -13.88 7.16
CA GLY A 87 26.62 -13.47 8.30
C GLY A 87 28.01 -12.96 7.93
N SER A 88 28.52 -13.28 6.73
CA SER A 88 29.77 -12.71 6.21
C SER A 88 29.60 -11.30 5.62
N ILE A 89 28.37 -10.92 5.26
CA ILE A 89 28.02 -9.62 4.65
C ILE A 89 27.44 -8.66 5.68
N LEU A 90 26.63 -9.19 6.60
CA LEU A 90 25.86 -8.45 7.58
C LEU A 90 26.32 -8.79 8.99
N PRO A 91 26.39 -7.80 9.91
CA PRO A 91 26.61 -8.10 11.31
C PRO A 91 25.43 -8.92 11.86
N SER A 92 25.67 -9.73 12.90
CA SER A 92 24.64 -10.61 13.48
C SER A 92 23.39 -9.84 13.96
N SER A 93 23.51 -8.56 14.32
CA SER A 93 22.39 -7.68 14.69
C SER A 93 21.49 -7.27 13.52
N SER A 94 21.86 -7.62 12.29
CA SER A 94 21.12 -7.37 11.05
C SER A 94 20.57 -8.66 10.43
N ILE A 95 20.52 -9.76 11.18
CA ILE A 95 19.98 -11.04 10.75
C ILE A 95 19.01 -11.55 11.82
N LEU A 96 17.74 -11.66 11.48
CA LEU A 96 16.75 -12.37 12.29
C LEU A 96 16.46 -13.71 11.64
N THR A 97 16.81 -14.79 12.33
CA THR A 97 16.62 -16.16 11.83
C THR A 97 16.32 -17.13 12.97
N THR A 98 15.57 -18.18 12.67
CA THR A 98 15.14 -19.18 13.64
C THR A 98 16.24 -20.17 13.99
N GLN A 99 16.12 -20.86 15.14
CA GLN A 99 17.11 -21.84 15.62
C GLN A 99 17.40 -22.98 14.62
N GLU A 100 16.40 -23.37 13.82
CA GLU A 100 16.53 -24.38 12.77
C GLU A 100 17.65 -24.03 11.76
N TYR A 101 17.86 -22.74 11.50
CA TYR A 101 18.86 -22.25 10.55
C TYR A 101 20.07 -21.61 11.26
N GLY A 102 20.37 -22.02 12.51
CA GLY A 102 21.52 -21.53 13.27
C GLY A 102 21.30 -20.18 13.98
N GLY A 103 20.07 -19.67 13.99
CA GLY A 103 19.71 -18.42 14.64
C GLY A 103 19.39 -18.53 16.14
N LYS A 104 19.08 -17.39 16.75
CA LYS A 104 18.65 -17.30 18.16
C LYS A 104 17.17 -16.98 18.33
N HIS A 105 16.46 -16.72 17.23
CA HIS A 105 15.09 -16.22 17.27
C HIS A 105 14.08 -17.34 17.14
N THR A 106 12.85 -17.03 17.50
CA THR A 106 11.67 -17.88 17.33
C THR A 106 10.82 -17.36 16.17
N THR A 107 9.84 -18.16 15.73
CA THR A 107 8.86 -17.69 14.75
C THR A 107 8.04 -16.50 15.26
N HIS A 108 7.92 -16.32 16.57
CA HIS A 108 7.25 -15.17 17.18
C HIS A 108 8.03 -13.87 16.94
N ASP A 109 9.35 -13.90 17.03
CA ASP A 109 10.20 -12.72 16.80
C ASP A 109 10.12 -12.22 15.36
N LEU A 110 9.90 -13.13 14.41
CA LEU A 110 9.75 -12.81 12.98
C LEU A 110 8.30 -12.47 12.61
N HIS A 111 7.33 -12.61 13.53
CA HIS A 111 5.91 -12.48 13.22
C HIS A 111 5.55 -11.09 12.65
N ILE A 112 6.13 -10.03 13.21
CA ILE A 112 5.87 -8.64 12.79
C ILE A 112 6.28 -8.36 11.32
N HIS A 113 7.20 -9.17 10.78
CA HIS A 113 7.64 -9.08 9.39
C HIS A 113 6.82 -9.97 8.45
N ASN A 114 6.18 -11.01 9.00
CA ASN A 114 5.39 -11.96 8.24
C ASN A 114 3.91 -11.57 8.15
N ILE A 115 3.39 -10.76 9.08
CA ILE A 115 2.00 -10.31 9.03
C ILE A 115 1.85 -9.05 8.17
N ALA A 116 0.89 -9.07 7.24
CA ALA A 116 0.58 -7.91 6.41
C ALA A 116 -0.27 -6.91 7.20
N ALA A 117 0.09 -5.63 7.12
CA ALA A 117 -0.61 -4.57 7.84
C ALA A 117 -2.10 -4.54 7.54
N PHE A 118 -2.90 -4.37 8.59
CA PHE A 118 -4.35 -4.29 8.49
C PHE A 118 -5.00 -5.59 7.98
N THR A 119 -4.34 -6.74 8.06
CA THR A 119 -4.88 -8.03 7.59
C THR A 119 -4.53 -9.14 8.58
N ASP A 120 -5.18 -10.31 8.49
CA ASP A 120 -4.70 -11.52 9.19
C ASP A 120 -3.80 -12.39 8.29
N ILE A 121 -3.40 -11.88 7.13
CA ILE A 121 -2.54 -12.59 6.19
C ILE A 121 -1.15 -12.64 6.78
N THR A 122 -0.65 -13.87 6.98
CA THR A 122 0.65 -14.11 7.60
C THR A 122 1.48 -15.05 6.73
N GLY A 123 2.67 -14.61 6.33
CA GLY A 123 3.69 -15.43 5.67
C GLY A 123 4.41 -16.37 6.63
N SER A 124 5.38 -17.13 6.11
CA SER A 124 6.15 -18.11 6.89
C SER A 124 7.67 -18.00 6.67
N SER A 125 8.16 -16.79 6.43
CA SER A 125 9.59 -16.53 6.33
C SER A 125 10.29 -16.86 7.64
N ASN A 126 11.41 -17.57 7.53
CA ASN A 126 12.28 -17.90 8.67
C ASN A 126 13.55 -17.03 8.72
N LEU A 127 13.70 -16.07 7.81
CA LEU A 127 14.89 -15.23 7.70
C LEU A 127 14.53 -13.79 7.27
N VAL A 128 14.95 -12.82 8.09
CA VAL A 128 14.86 -11.39 7.79
C VAL A 128 16.25 -10.77 7.80
N LEU A 129 16.62 -10.09 6.72
CA LEU A 129 17.91 -9.43 6.54
C LEU A 129 17.74 -7.90 6.57
N PHE A 130 18.68 -7.21 7.22
CA PHE A 130 18.65 -5.75 7.41
C PHE A 130 19.93 -5.08 6.89
N PRO A 131 20.12 -4.99 5.56
CA PRO A 131 21.25 -4.26 4.98
C PRO A 131 21.22 -2.77 5.33
N THR A 132 22.39 -2.14 5.31
CA THR A 132 22.58 -0.70 5.52
C THR A 132 23.13 0.00 4.27
N THR A 133 23.48 -0.74 3.22
CA THR A 133 24.05 -0.21 1.98
C THR A 133 23.56 -0.95 0.74
N ALA A 134 23.59 -0.29 -0.43
CA ALA A 134 23.25 -0.91 -1.71
C ALA A 134 24.20 -2.07 -2.08
N ASN A 135 25.47 -2.00 -1.67
CA ASN A 135 26.44 -3.08 -1.90
C ASN A 135 26.06 -4.36 -1.14
N GLN A 136 25.58 -4.24 0.10
CA GLN A 136 25.10 -5.41 0.84
C GLN A 136 23.86 -6.01 0.17
N VAL A 137 22.92 -5.17 -0.29
CA VAL A 137 21.76 -5.63 -1.08
C VAL A 137 22.21 -6.37 -2.35
N SER A 138 23.19 -5.81 -3.08
CA SER A 138 23.79 -6.43 -4.28
C SER A 138 24.36 -7.82 -4.00
N GLN A 139 25.17 -7.97 -2.94
CA GLN A 139 25.75 -9.25 -2.57
C GLN A 139 24.69 -10.29 -2.16
N ILE A 140 23.66 -9.85 -1.42
CA ILE A 140 22.53 -10.71 -1.01
C ILE A 140 21.76 -11.19 -2.24
N LEU A 141 21.34 -10.28 -3.12
CA LEU A 141 20.55 -10.63 -4.30
C LEU A 141 21.32 -11.54 -5.25
N LYS A 142 22.59 -11.24 -5.51
CA LYS A 142 23.46 -12.08 -6.34
C LYS A 142 23.51 -13.52 -5.81
N TYR A 143 23.75 -13.69 -4.51
CA TYR A 143 23.78 -15.01 -3.88
C TYR A 143 22.43 -15.72 -4.00
N CYS A 144 21.33 -15.04 -3.68
CA CYS A 144 19.99 -15.59 -3.80
C CYS A 144 19.66 -16.01 -5.24
N ASN A 145 20.11 -15.24 -6.23
CA ASN A 145 19.92 -15.55 -7.64
C ASN A 145 20.72 -16.78 -8.09
N GLU A 146 21.97 -16.91 -7.65
CA GLU A 146 22.80 -18.09 -7.91
C GLU A 146 22.25 -19.35 -7.22
N LYS A 147 21.63 -19.20 -6.04
CA LYS A 147 21.10 -20.29 -5.23
C LYS A 147 19.61 -20.56 -5.41
N MET A 148 18.92 -19.83 -6.28
CA MET A 148 17.46 -19.94 -6.46
C MET A 148 16.67 -19.73 -5.16
N ILE A 149 17.08 -18.79 -4.32
CA ILE A 149 16.41 -18.42 -3.07
C ILE A 149 15.49 -17.23 -3.36
N ALA A 150 14.20 -17.36 -3.08
CA ALA A 150 13.24 -16.28 -3.26
C ALA A 150 13.39 -15.18 -2.19
N ILE A 151 13.19 -13.93 -2.61
CA ILE A 151 13.35 -12.72 -1.80
C ILE A 151 12.04 -11.90 -1.84
N VAL A 152 11.64 -11.33 -0.70
CA VAL A 152 10.61 -10.30 -0.61
C VAL A 152 11.21 -9.01 -0.08
N PRO A 153 11.30 -7.94 -0.90
CA PRO A 153 11.69 -6.62 -0.43
C PRO A 153 10.61 -6.05 0.49
N GLN A 154 11.01 -5.53 1.65
CA GLN A 154 10.10 -4.97 2.64
C GLN A 154 10.56 -3.57 3.10
N GLY A 155 9.68 -2.59 2.92
CA GLY A 155 9.83 -1.24 3.50
C GLY A 155 9.21 -1.17 4.91
N GLY A 156 8.35 -0.19 5.13
CA GLY A 156 7.63 0.01 6.40
C GLY A 156 6.53 -1.01 6.71
N ASN A 157 6.33 -2.01 5.85
CA ASN A 157 5.27 -3.02 5.93
C ASN A 157 3.84 -2.44 6.09
N THR A 158 3.54 -1.32 5.43
CA THR A 158 2.21 -0.65 5.51
C THR A 158 1.30 -0.94 4.31
N GLY A 159 1.76 -1.73 3.34
CA GLY A 159 1.00 -2.06 2.13
C GLY A 159 -0.15 -3.03 2.43
N VAL A 160 -1.33 -2.72 1.89
CA VAL A 160 -2.58 -3.43 2.24
C VAL A 160 -2.89 -4.65 1.35
N LEU A 161 -2.04 -4.95 0.37
CA LEU A 161 -2.25 -6.09 -0.55
C LEU A 161 -1.23 -7.22 -0.35
N ALA A 162 -0.64 -7.32 0.85
CA ALA A 162 0.33 -8.34 1.21
C ALA A 162 1.53 -8.45 0.23
N GLY A 163 1.89 -7.36 -0.45
CA GLY A 163 3.01 -7.35 -1.39
C GLY A 163 4.38 -7.39 -0.70
N GLY A 164 4.47 -6.85 0.52
CA GLY A 164 5.73 -6.72 1.29
C GLY A 164 6.01 -7.85 2.28
N ILE A 165 5.23 -8.94 2.29
CA ILE A 165 5.45 -10.10 3.18
C ILE A 165 5.67 -11.39 2.37
N ALA A 166 6.30 -12.40 2.97
CA ALA A 166 6.44 -13.72 2.35
C ALA A 166 5.07 -14.39 2.13
N VAL A 167 4.94 -15.21 1.07
CA VAL A 167 3.77 -16.09 0.90
C VAL A 167 4.08 -17.46 1.52
N PHE A 168 5.30 -17.95 1.34
CA PHE A 168 5.83 -19.17 1.92
C PHE A 168 7.09 -18.84 2.73
N ASP A 169 8.24 -19.32 2.29
CA ASP A 169 9.54 -19.32 2.97
C ASP A 169 10.54 -18.34 2.33
N GLU A 170 10.07 -17.37 1.55
CA GLU A 170 10.93 -16.34 0.96
C GLU A 170 11.70 -15.57 2.05
N VAL A 171 12.95 -15.19 1.75
CA VAL A 171 13.77 -14.34 2.61
C VAL A 171 13.21 -12.92 2.58
N ILE A 172 12.92 -12.34 3.74
CA ILE A 172 12.49 -10.94 3.82
C ILE A 172 13.73 -10.05 3.84
N LEU A 173 13.83 -9.14 2.88
CA LEU A 173 14.88 -8.14 2.80
C LEU A 173 14.33 -6.78 3.28
N SER A 174 14.53 -6.47 4.56
CA SER A 174 14.06 -5.22 5.16
C SER A 174 15.02 -4.07 4.90
N LEU A 175 14.52 -3.00 4.28
CA LEU A 175 15.31 -1.80 4.02
C LEU A 175 15.29 -0.80 5.19
N SER A 176 14.71 -1.16 6.33
CA SER A 176 14.53 -0.26 7.49
C SER A 176 15.82 0.35 8.06
N LYS A 177 16.96 -0.32 7.88
CA LYS A 177 18.28 0.22 8.28
C LYS A 177 18.99 1.04 7.20
N MET A 178 18.42 1.15 6.00
CA MET A 178 18.86 2.09 4.96
C MET A 178 18.04 3.38 5.08
N ASN A 179 18.35 4.23 6.06
CA ASN A 179 17.50 5.35 6.46
C ASN A 179 18.23 6.71 6.49
N LYS A 180 19.30 6.87 5.72
CA LYS A 180 20.06 8.14 5.69
C LYS A 180 19.50 9.10 4.65
N ILE A 181 19.31 10.35 5.06
CA ILE A 181 19.21 11.48 4.13
C ILE A 181 20.62 11.75 3.59
N ARG A 182 20.80 11.67 2.27
CA ARG A 182 22.11 11.79 1.61
C ARG A 182 22.42 13.25 1.28
N SER A 183 21.45 14.01 0.76
CA SER A 183 21.60 15.44 0.44
C SER A 183 20.25 16.12 0.20
N LEU A 184 20.21 17.44 0.38
CA LEU A 184 19.10 18.30 -0.03
C LEU A 184 19.67 19.56 -0.69
N ASP A 185 19.30 19.80 -1.95
CA ASP A 185 19.46 21.11 -2.58
C ASP A 185 18.25 21.98 -2.21
N LYS A 186 18.50 23.03 -1.43
CA LYS A 186 17.46 23.90 -0.87
C LYS A 186 16.86 24.85 -1.92
N ASP A 187 17.60 25.12 -2.99
CA ASP A 187 17.16 26.04 -4.04
C ASP A 187 16.28 25.32 -5.05
N SER A 188 16.73 24.14 -5.51
CA SER A 188 15.95 23.31 -6.44
C SER A 188 14.88 22.47 -5.74
N GLY A 189 15.07 22.15 -4.46
CA GLY A 189 14.20 21.24 -3.70
C GLY A 189 14.48 19.76 -3.97
N ALA A 190 15.58 19.41 -4.64
CA ALA A 190 15.95 18.02 -4.89
C ALA A 190 16.50 17.35 -3.62
N LEU A 191 15.76 16.36 -3.11
CA LEU A 191 16.12 15.55 -1.96
C LEU A 191 16.63 14.19 -2.41
N VAL A 192 17.78 13.76 -1.89
CA VAL A 192 18.33 12.41 -2.09
C VAL A 192 18.40 11.69 -0.75
N CYS A 193 17.84 10.49 -0.67
CA CYS A 193 17.77 9.71 0.55
C CYS A 193 17.79 8.20 0.27
N ASP A 194 18.08 7.41 1.30
CA ASP A 194 17.95 5.97 1.25
C ASP A 194 16.47 5.54 1.20
N ALA A 195 16.21 4.38 0.59
CA ALA A 195 14.86 3.86 0.38
C ALA A 195 14.09 3.56 1.67
N GLY A 196 14.77 3.35 2.80
CA GLY A 196 14.18 3.08 4.11
C GLY A 196 13.84 4.32 4.93
N CYS A 197 14.08 5.53 4.43
CA CYS A 197 13.67 6.74 5.15
C CYS A 197 12.14 6.81 5.31
N VAL A 198 11.68 7.05 6.53
CA VAL A 198 10.26 7.20 6.87
C VAL A 198 9.72 8.50 6.29
N LEU A 199 8.55 8.46 5.65
CA LEU A 199 7.97 9.62 4.95
C LEU A 199 7.77 10.83 5.87
N GLU A 200 7.28 10.62 7.10
CA GLU A 200 7.09 11.70 8.08
C GLU A 200 8.41 12.37 8.48
N GLU A 201 9.48 11.59 8.66
CA GLU A 201 10.81 12.14 8.96
C GLU A 201 11.34 12.98 7.79
N LEU A 202 11.10 12.54 6.55
CA LEU A 202 11.46 13.32 5.36
C LEU A 202 10.65 14.62 5.26
N ASP A 203 9.33 14.60 5.45
CA ASP A 203 8.47 15.81 5.40
C ASP A 203 8.85 16.80 6.51
N ASN A 204 9.17 16.31 7.71
CA ASN A 204 9.66 17.15 8.81
C ASN A 204 11.02 17.79 8.46
N TYR A 205 11.98 17.01 7.98
CA TYR A 205 13.32 17.50 7.63
C TYR A 205 13.28 18.58 6.54
N VAL A 206 12.56 18.35 5.43
CA VAL A 206 12.47 19.35 4.36
C VAL A 206 11.62 20.55 4.77
N GLY A 207 10.69 20.35 5.71
CA GLY A 207 9.88 21.38 6.34
C GLY A 207 10.69 22.49 7.02
N GLU A 208 11.85 22.15 7.61
CA GLU A 208 12.78 23.12 8.20
C GLU A 208 13.31 24.15 7.19
N PHE A 209 13.28 23.81 5.90
CA PHE A 209 13.73 24.65 4.79
C PHE A 209 12.57 25.28 4.00
N GLY A 210 11.34 25.24 4.54
CA GLY A 210 10.16 25.77 3.85
C GLY A 210 9.72 24.93 2.64
N LEU A 211 10.16 23.67 2.58
CA LEU A 211 9.77 22.70 1.57
C LEU A 211 8.77 21.69 2.18
N THR A 212 8.25 20.80 1.35
CA THR A 212 7.34 19.72 1.76
C THR A 212 7.43 18.56 0.77
N MET A 213 7.24 17.34 1.25
CA MET A 213 7.16 16.16 0.39
C MET A 213 5.95 16.26 -0.55
N PRO A 214 6.09 15.85 -1.82
CA PRO A 214 5.01 15.93 -2.81
C PRO A 214 3.91 14.89 -2.55
N ILE A 215 4.15 13.93 -1.66
CA ILE A 215 3.21 12.89 -1.24
C ILE A 215 2.97 12.98 0.27
N ASP A 216 1.76 12.63 0.70
CA ASP A 216 1.36 12.52 2.10
C ASP A 216 0.19 11.54 2.19
N LEU A 217 0.22 10.67 3.19
CA LEU A 217 -0.71 9.55 3.33
C LEU A 217 -0.81 9.11 4.78
N GLY A 218 -1.91 8.44 5.15
CA GLY A 218 -2.20 8.10 6.55
C GLY A 218 -1.15 7.22 7.23
N ALA A 219 -0.34 6.49 6.47
CA ALA A 219 0.75 5.66 6.98
C ALA A 219 2.11 6.38 7.08
N LYS A 220 2.17 7.72 6.94
CA LYS A 220 3.42 8.50 6.85
C LYS A 220 4.44 8.25 7.97
N GLY A 221 3.96 7.97 9.18
CA GLY A 221 4.81 7.68 10.35
C GLY A 221 5.48 6.31 10.32
N SER A 222 5.24 5.49 9.29
CA SER A 222 5.85 4.16 9.17
C SER A 222 6.19 3.76 7.73
N CYS A 223 5.50 4.28 6.71
CA CYS A 223 5.82 3.99 5.33
C CYS A 223 7.20 4.55 4.96
N HIS A 224 7.97 3.77 4.22
CA HIS A 224 9.29 4.19 3.73
C HIS A 224 9.19 4.72 2.29
N ILE A 225 10.04 5.68 1.94
CA ILE A 225 10.03 6.32 0.60
C ILE A 225 10.23 5.32 -0.54
N GLY A 226 11.07 4.30 -0.37
CA GLY A 226 11.25 3.23 -1.36
C GLY A 226 10.01 2.35 -1.52
N GLY A 227 9.25 2.15 -0.44
CA GLY A 227 7.94 1.50 -0.49
C GLY A 227 6.94 2.35 -1.27
N ASN A 228 6.87 3.65 -0.99
CA ASN A 228 5.99 4.59 -1.70
C ASN A 228 6.30 4.62 -3.20
N VAL A 229 7.58 4.64 -3.59
CA VAL A 229 8.02 4.55 -4.98
C VAL A 229 7.60 3.20 -5.58
N SER A 230 7.88 2.10 -4.89
CA SER A 230 7.60 0.74 -5.38
C SER A 230 6.10 0.50 -5.59
N THR A 231 5.23 1.14 -4.83
CA THR A 231 3.77 1.04 -5.01
C THR A 231 3.17 2.18 -5.83
N ASN A 232 3.99 3.14 -6.30
CA ASN A 232 3.52 4.41 -6.87
C ASN A 232 2.42 5.07 -6.01
N ALA A 233 2.70 5.22 -4.72
CA ALA A 233 1.75 5.72 -3.75
C ALA A 233 1.16 7.09 -4.15
N GLY A 234 -0.16 7.21 -3.98
CA GLY A 234 -0.91 8.45 -4.20
C GLY A 234 -0.99 9.30 -2.94
N GLY A 235 -2.17 9.34 -2.33
CA GLY A 235 -2.43 10.05 -1.08
C GLY A 235 -3.03 11.46 -1.21
N ILE A 236 -3.12 12.16 -0.08
CA ILE A 236 -3.99 13.34 0.08
C ILE A 236 -3.50 14.60 -0.64
N ARG A 237 -2.24 14.62 -1.11
CA ARG A 237 -1.65 15.74 -1.86
C ARG A 237 -1.53 15.47 -3.37
N TYR A 238 -1.99 14.30 -3.84
CA TYR A 238 -1.82 13.85 -5.22
C TYR A 238 -2.42 14.81 -6.24
N LEU A 239 -3.62 15.36 -5.99
CA LEU A 239 -4.26 16.34 -6.87
C LEU A 239 -3.36 17.57 -7.17
N LYS A 240 -2.53 17.98 -6.20
CA LYS A 240 -1.69 19.18 -6.33
C LYS A 240 -0.33 18.89 -6.95
N PHE A 241 0.32 17.80 -6.52
CA PHE A 241 1.72 17.51 -6.88
C PHE A 241 1.86 16.37 -7.91
N GLY A 242 0.79 15.63 -8.16
CA GLY A 242 0.73 14.54 -9.13
C GLY A 242 1.45 13.27 -8.66
N SER A 243 1.73 12.40 -9.64
CA SER A 243 2.33 11.09 -9.42
C SER A 243 3.82 11.15 -9.06
N LEU A 244 4.28 10.12 -8.35
CA LEU A 244 5.69 9.83 -8.17
C LEU A 244 6.43 9.62 -9.51
N HIS A 245 5.75 9.19 -10.58
CA HIS A 245 6.33 9.15 -11.93
C HIS A 245 6.87 10.53 -12.39
N GLY A 246 6.29 11.63 -11.93
CA GLY A 246 6.75 13.00 -12.25
C GLY A 246 7.60 13.66 -11.15
N SER A 247 7.45 13.23 -9.90
CA SER A 247 8.14 13.82 -8.75
C SER A 247 9.48 13.15 -8.44
N VAL A 248 9.62 11.85 -8.72
CA VAL A 248 10.91 11.14 -8.60
C VAL A 248 11.82 11.61 -9.74
N LEU A 249 13.02 12.08 -9.39
CA LEU A 249 14.04 12.55 -10.32
C LEU A 249 14.99 11.42 -10.72
N GLY A 250 15.30 10.52 -9.78
CA GLY A 250 16.26 9.45 -9.98
C GLY A 250 16.11 8.33 -8.96
N LEU A 251 16.61 7.14 -9.28
CA LEU A 251 16.59 5.95 -8.42
C LEU A 251 17.94 5.24 -8.43
N GLU A 252 18.29 4.65 -7.28
CA GLU A 252 19.31 3.62 -7.14
C GLU A 252 18.57 2.30 -6.91
N VAL A 253 18.80 1.31 -7.79
CA VAL A 253 18.08 0.04 -7.78
C VAL A 253 19.08 -1.11 -7.93
N VAL A 254 18.90 -2.16 -7.14
CA VAL A 254 19.68 -3.39 -7.25
C VAL A 254 18.83 -4.46 -7.94
N LEU A 255 19.34 -5.01 -9.03
CA LEU A 255 18.71 -6.06 -9.82
C LEU A 255 18.90 -7.45 -9.18
N PRO A 256 18.12 -8.48 -9.58
CA PRO A 256 18.25 -9.83 -9.04
C PRO A 256 19.65 -10.41 -9.13
N ASP A 257 20.39 -10.14 -10.21
CA ASP A 257 21.77 -10.62 -10.40
C ASP A 257 22.82 -9.86 -9.56
N GLY A 258 22.37 -8.88 -8.76
CA GLY A 258 23.21 -8.01 -7.95
C GLY A 258 23.69 -6.75 -8.67
N THR A 259 23.37 -6.56 -9.96
CA THR A 259 23.75 -5.34 -10.68
C THR A 259 23.13 -4.11 -10.03
N ILE A 260 23.93 -3.08 -9.74
CA ILE A 260 23.47 -1.80 -9.19
C ILE A 260 23.27 -0.82 -10.35
N ILE A 261 22.01 -0.45 -10.61
CA ILE A 261 21.67 0.68 -11.48
C ILE A 261 21.59 1.92 -10.60
N ASN A 262 22.58 2.80 -10.71
CA ASN A 262 22.62 4.04 -9.95
C ASN A 262 22.42 5.25 -10.86
N ASN A 263 21.21 5.81 -10.85
CA ASN A 263 20.92 7.10 -11.45
C ASN A 263 20.14 7.98 -10.46
N LEU A 264 20.78 8.36 -9.36
CA LEU A 264 20.26 9.33 -8.39
C LEU A 264 20.38 10.78 -8.90
N SER A 265 19.98 11.01 -10.15
CA SER A 265 19.95 12.34 -10.74
C SER A 265 19.09 13.30 -9.93
N THR A 266 19.54 14.54 -9.81
CA THR A 266 18.80 15.67 -9.23
C THR A 266 18.31 16.64 -10.31
N LEU A 267 18.50 16.29 -11.59
CA LEU A 267 18.13 17.15 -12.71
C LEU A 267 16.62 17.13 -12.93
N ARG A 268 16.04 18.32 -13.16
CA ARG A 268 14.60 18.43 -13.46
C ARG A 268 14.26 17.96 -14.87
N LYS A 269 15.21 18.02 -15.80
CA LYS A 269 15.07 17.61 -17.19
C LYS A 269 16.32 16.85 -17.60
N ASP A 270 16.11 15.63 -18.07
CA ASP A 270 17.13 14.79 -18.68
C ASP A 270 16.42 13.94 -19.75
N SER A 271 16.95 13.94 -20.97
CA SER A 271 16.36 13.22 -22.11
C SER A 271 17.42 12.38 -22.83
N THR A 272 18.45 11.95 -22.09
CA THR A 272 19.58 11.17 -22.60
C THR A 272 19.26 9.66 -22.67
N GLY A 273 18.21 9.31 -23.42
CA GLY A 273 17.77 7.92 -23.64
C GLY A 273 16.44 7.59 -22.95
N TYR A 274 16.21 6.31 -22.67
CA TYR A 274 14.98 5.85 -22.03
C TYR A 274 14.94 6.22 -20.54
N ASP A 275 13.77 6.60 -20.04
CA ASP A 275 13.57 6.89 -18.62
C ASP A 275 13.37 5.61 -17.81
N ILE A 276 14.46 4.84 -17.64
CA ILE A 276 14.46 3.50 -17.06
C ILE A 276 13.89 3.48 -15.62
N LYS A 277 14.02 4.58 -14.87
CA LYS A 277 13.51 4.67 -13.49
C LYS A 277 12.00 4.40 -13.44
N GLN A 278 11.27 4.75 -14.49
CA GLN A 278 9.80 4.59 -14.58
C GLN A 278 9.37 3.13 -14.50
N LEU A 279 10.22 2.18 -14.93
CA LEU A 279 9.91 0.76 -14.83
C LEU A 279 9.83 0.27 -13.39
N PHE A 280 10.54 0.92 -12.45
CA PHE A 280 10.59 0.51 -11.05
C PHE A 280 9.53 1.20 -10.18
N ILE A 281 9.01 2.34 -10.61
CA ILE A 281 7.93 3.05 -9.93
C ILE A 281 6.63 2.27 -10.16
N GLY A 282 6.03 1.74 -9.09
CA GLY A 282 4.86 0.87 -9.18
C GLY A 282 5.15 -0.61 -9.50
N ALA A 283 6.42 -1.03 -9.51
CA ALA A 283 6.81 -2.42 -9.79
C ALA A 283 6.68 -3.37 -8.57
N GLU A 284 6.39 -2.82 -7.39
CA GLU A 284 6.21 -3.53 -6.12
C GLU A 284 7.35 -4.52 -5.81
N GLY A 285 8.60 -4.14 -6.11
CA GLY A 285 9.79 -4.95 -5.82
C GLY A 285 9.97 -6.18 -6.73
N THR A 286 9.19 -6.30 -7.80
CA THR A 286 9.27 -7.47 -8.71
C THR A 286 10.37 -7.34 -9.76
N LEU A 287 10.85 -6.14 -10.08
CA LEU A 287 11.90 -5.93 -11.11
C LEU A 287 13.29 -5.63 -10.52
N GLY A 288 13.34 -5.23 -9.24
CA GLY A 288 14.55 -4.79 -8.56
C GLY A 288 14.22 -4.23 -7.18
N VAL A 289 15.23 -4.05 -6.35
CA VAL A 289 15.13 -3.47 -5.01
C VAL A 289 15.59 -2.03 -5.05
N VAL A 290 14.67 -1.08 -4.86
CA VAL A 290 15.00 0.35 -4.75
C VAL A 290 15.77 0.56 -3.44
N THR A 291 17.01 1.06 -3.52
CA THR A 291 17.87 1.32 -2.35
C THR A 291 18.10 2.80 -2.07
N GLY A 292 17.88 3.67 -3.06
CA GLY A 292 17.96 5.12 -2.93
C GLY A 292 16.99 5.84 -3.85
N VAL A 293 16.54 7.02 -3.42
CA VAL A 293 15.56 7.85 -4.14
C VAL A 293 16.05 9.29 -4.19
N SER A 294 16.02 9.88 -5.39
CA SER A 294 16.09 11.32 -5.60
C SER A 294 14.70 11.83 -5.97
N ILE A 295 14.14 12.77 -5.22
CA ILE A 295 12.76 13.25 -5.35
C ILE A 295 12.69 14.77 -5.26
N LEU A 296 11.84 15.36 -6.09
CA LEU A 296 11.57 16.79 -6.06
C LEU A 296 10.56 17.12 -4.98
N THR A 297 10.98 17.88 -3.99
CA THR A 297 10.09 18.47 -2.98
C THR A 297 9.38 19.70 -3.54
N ALA A 298 8.29 20.09 -2.90
CA ALA A 298 7.54 21.29 -3.25
C ALA A 298 7.77 22.40 -2.22
N LYS A 299 7.57 23.67 -2.62
CA LYS A 299 7.52 24.77 -1.67
C LYS A 299 6.29 24.64 -0.79
N LYS A 300 6.47 24.79 0.53
CA LYS A 300 5.36 24.81 1.47
C LYS A 300 4.46 26.02 1.17
N PRO A 301 3.15 25.85 0.95
CA PRO A 301 2.26 26.96 0.64
C PRO A 301 2.22 27.95 1.81
N LYS A 302 2.50 29.23 1.53
CA LYS A 302 2.63 30.27 2.56
C LYS A 302 1.28 30.71 3.16
N LYS A 303 0.17 30.59 2.42
CA LYS A 303 -1.17 31.02 2.87
C LYS A 303 -2.27 30.13 2.28
N LEU A 304 -2.76 29.16 3.05
CA LEU A 304 -3.90 28.30 2.65
C LEU A 304 -5.19 29.13 2.41
N MET A 305 -5.35 30.22 3.16
CA MET A 305 -6.47 31.17 3.01
C MET A 305 -6.52 31.80 1.62
N SER A 306 -5.38 32.29 1.11
CA SER A 306 -5.31 32.91 -0.22
C SER A 306 -5.70 31.92 -1.32
N LEU A 307 -5.28 30.64 -1.18
CA LEU A 307 -5.67 29.60 -2.13
C LEU A 307 -7.18 29.34 -2.08
N TYR A 308 -7.77 29.28 -0.89
CA TYR A 308 -9.21 29.10 -0.74
C TYR A 308 -9.99 30.26 -1.36
N GLU A 309 -9.58 31.51 -1.09
CA GLU A 309 -10.18 32.70 -1.67
C GLU A 309 -10.09 32.70 -3.20
N ASP A 310 -8.94 32.35 -3.78
CA ASP A 310 -8.77 32.24 -5.24
C ASP A 310 -9.68 31.17 -5.87
N LEU A 311 -9.79 30.01 -5.20
CA LEU A 311 -10.66 28.91 -5.66
C LEU A 311 -12.14 29.26 -5.56
N GLN A 312 -12.54 30.01 -4.52
CA GLN A 312 -13.90 30.49 -4.36
C GLN A 312 -14.22 31.59 -5.40
N ASN A 313 -13.31 32.55 -5.60
CA ASN A 313 -13.46 33.64 -6.57
C ASN A 313 -13.50 33.14 -8.02
N SER A 314 -12.76 32.09 -8.34
CA SER A 314 -12.80 31.45 -9.67
C SER A 314 -14.06 30.61 -9.90
N GLY A 315 -14.89 30.40 -8.87
CA GLY A 315 -16.05 29.50 -8.94
C GLY A 315 -15.68 28.01 -8.99
N THR A 316 -14.40 27.68 -8.77
CA THR A 316 -13.93 26.29 -8.72
C THR A 316 -14.45 25.57 -7.47
N VAL A 317 -14.61 26.31 -6.37
CA VAL A 317 -15.16 25.82 -5.09
C VAL A 317 -16.37 26.68 -4.73
N GLU A 318 -17.54 26.06 -4.50
CA GLU A 318 -18.76 26.78 -4.10
C GLU A 318 -18.77 27.13 -2.61
N ASP A 319 -18.23 26.26 -1.75
CA ASP A 319 -18.20 26.39 -0.29
C ASP A 319 -17.04 25.55 0.29
N GLY A 320 -16.59 25.90 1.49
CA GLY A 320 -15.52 25.19 2.19
C GLY A 320 -15.30 25.68 3.61
N ILE A 321 -14.75 24.79 4.44
CA ILE A 321 -14.40 25.10 5.82
C ILE A 321 -12.92 25.39 5.87
N VAL A 322 -12.53 26.63 6.19
CA VAL A 322 -11.15 26.93 6.54
C VAL A 322 -10.98 26.86 8.04
N ILE A 323 -10.00 26.07 8.49
CA ILE A 323 -9.71 25.87 9.89
C ILE A 323 -8.37 26.52 10.20
N GLU A 324 -8.42 27.60 10.99
CA GLU A 324 -7.22 28.25 11.49
C GLU A 324 -6.65 27.54 12.74
N GLY A 325 -5.33 27.59 12.90
CA GLY A 325 -4.62 27.10 14.08
C GLY A 325 -4.50 25.57 14.19
N GLY A 326 -4.17 25.07 15.39
CA GLY A 326 -3.90 23.65 15.67
C GLY A 326 -5.10 22.69 15.55
N LYS A 327 -6.23 23.14 14.99
CA LYS A 327 -7.45 22.32 14.83
C LYS A 327 -7.53 21.59 13.49
N ILE A 328 -6.68 21.94 12.51
CA ILE A 328 -6.67 21.28 11.19
C ILE A 328 -6.41 19.78 11.30
N GLY A 329 -5.56 19.36 12.25
CA GLY A 329 -5.27 17.95 12.52
C GLY A 329 -6.53 17.15 12.90
N LYS A 330 -7.46 17.76 13.66
CA LYS A 330 -8.72 17.09 14.04
C LYS A 330 -9.65 16.86 12.87
N MET A 331 -9.64 17.73 11.86
CA MET A 331 -10.44 17.53 10.65
C MET A 331 -9.85 16.42 9.78
N TRP A 332 -8.52 16.40 9.64
CA TRP A 332 -7.82 15.29 8.98
C TRP A 332 -8.05 13.96 9.71
N GLU A 333 -8.07 13.97 11.04
CA GLU A 333 -8.37 12.78 11.85
C GLU A 333 -9.73 12.17 11.49
N VAL A 334 -10.76 12.98 11.19
CA VAL A 334 -12.06 12.46 10.72
C VAL A 334 -11.90 11.70 9.39
N ARG A 335 -11.19 12.26 8.41
CA ARG A 335 -10.95 11.62 7.10
C ARG A 335 -10.05 10.39 7.19
N GLU A 336 -9.01 10.45 8.01
CA GLU A 336 -8.01 9.38 8.16
C GLU A 336 -8.54 8.22 9.00
N SER A 337 -9.43 8.49 9.97
CA SER A 337 -10.06 7.46 10.81
C SER A 337 -11.19 6.68 10.14
N MET A 338 -11.63 7.08 8.93
CA MET A 338 -12.74 6.41 8.21
C MET A 338 -12.54 4.90 8.10
N ILE A 339 -11.36 4.41 7.72
CA ILE A 339 -11.13 2.97 7.57
C ILE A 339 -11.25 2.27 8.94
N ASN A 340 -10.71 2.88 9.99
CA ASN A 340 -10.76 2.34 11.35
C ASN A 340 -12.19 2.35 11.91
N SER A 341 -13.00 3.36 11.59
CA SER A 341 -14.37 3.45 12.09
C SER A 341 -15.26 2.34 11.52
N HIS A 342 -15.16 2.02 10.22
CA HIS A 342 -15.91 0.91 9.60
C HIS A 342 -15.65 -0.43 10.31
N SER A 343 -14.39 -0.71 10.69
CA SER A 343 -14.05 -1.96 11.40
C SER A 343 -14.73 -2.12 12.77
N LYS A 344 -15.25 -1.04 13.37
CA LYS A 344 -16.05 -1.09 14.61
C LYS A 344 -17.50 -1.49 14.39
N PHE A 345 -18.01 -1.30 13.17
CA PHE A 345 -19.38 -1.65 12.82
C PHE A 345 -19.52 -3.07 12.29
N GLY A 346 -18.45 -3.66 11.76
CA GLY A 346 -18.44 -5.03 11.26
C GLY A 346 -17.18 -5.32 10.44
N ASN A 347 -17.18 -6.50 9.84
CA ASN A 347 -16.18 -6.92 8.87
C ASN A 347 -16.28 -6.04 7.61
N THR A 348 -15.16 -5.50 7.13
CA THR A 348 -15.16 -4.47 6.08
C THR A 348 -14.37 -4.94 4.88
N LEU A 349 -15.05 -5.12 3.74
CA LEU A 349 -14.43 -5.26 2.43
C LEU A 349 -14.13 -3.85 1.89
N THR A 350 -12.88 -3.62 1.51
CA THR A 350 -12.42 -2.32 1.00
C THR A 350 -11.96 -2.47 -0.44
N PHE A 351 -12.62 -1.75 -1.33
CA PHE A 351 -12.26 -1.64 -2.74
C PHE A 351 -11.62 -0.29 -2.99
N ASP A 352 -10.42 -0.31 -3.56
CA ASP A 352 -9.69 0.85 -4.03
C ASP A 352 -9.80 0.86 -5.55
N ILE A 353 -10.60 1.76 -6.14
CA ILE A 353 -10.84 1.79 -7.58
C ILE A 353 -10.71 3.21 -8.13
N SER A 354 -10.32 3.32 -9.40
CA SER A 354 -10.41 4.58 -10.13
C SER A 354 -11.52 4.51 -11.18
N ILE A 355 -12.41 5.49 -11.18
CA ILE A 355 -13.48 5.64 -12.18
C ILE A 355 -13.71 7.13 -12.44
N PRO A 356 -14.27 7.52 -13.60
CA PRO A 356 -14.57 8.92 -13.85
C PRO A 356 -15.52 9.46 -12.77
N VAL A 357 -15.25 10.68 -12.29
CA VAL A 357 -15.93 11.31 -11.14
C VAL A 357 -17.46 11.26 -11.25
N ALA A 358 -18.00 11.44 -12.46
CA ALA A 358 -19.43 11.40 -12.74
C ALA A 358 -20.12 10.09 -12.37
N TYR A 359 -19.37 8.98 -12.25
CA TYR A 359 -19.88 7.63 -11.99
C TYR A 359 -19.58 7.11 -10.58
N MET A 360 -18.92 7.91 -9.73
CA MET A 360 -18.52 7.48 -8.38
C MET A 360 -19.72 7.23 -7.46
N GLU A 361 -20.71 8.11 -7.49
CA GLU A 361 -21.92 7.92 -6.69
C GLU A 361 -22.70 6.68 -7.18
N ASP A 362 -22.78 6.49 -8.50
CA ASP A 362 -23.46 5.33 -9.07
C ASP A 362 -22.77 4.01 -8.70
N ALA A 363 -21.43 3.99 -8.55
CA ALA A 363 -20.70 2.81 -8.04
C ALA A 363 -21.18 2.37 -6.64
N ILE A 364 -21.54 3.32 -5.77
CA ILE A 364 -22.10 3.03 -4.44
C ILE A 364 -23.53 2.51 -4.57
N VAL A 365 -24.33 3.13 -5.45
CA VAL A 365 -25.74 2.78 -5.66
C VAL A 365 -25.89 1.41 -6.31
N THR A 366 -25.13 1.11 -7.36
CA THR A 366 -25.13 -0.20 -8.03
C THR A 366 -24.68 -1.30 -7.08
N MET A 367 -23.68 -1.02 -6.24
CA MET A 367 -23.23 -1.96 -5.23
C MET A 367 -24.36 -2.26 -4.24
N ARG A 368 -25.08 -1.24 -3.73
CA ARG A 368 -26.27 -1.43 -2.87
C ARG A 368 -27.37 -2.27 -3.53
N LYS A 369 -27.70 -2.00 -4.80
CA LYS A 369 -28.67 -2.80 -5.57
C LYS A 369 -28.24 -4.26 -5.69
N LYS A 370 -26.94 -4.52 -5.85
CA LYS A 370 -26.42 -5.88 -5.91
C LYS A 370 -26.69 -6.67 -4.63
N PHE A 371 -26.65 -6.01 -3.47
CA PHE A 371 -27.05 -6.63 -2.19
C PHE A 371 -28.54 -6.97 -2.13
N ASP A 372 -29.40 -6.11 -2.68
CA ASP A 372 -30.85 -6.36 -2.77
C ASP A 372 -31.13 -7.57 -3.65
N GLU A 373 -30.48 -7.65 -4.81
CA GLU A 373 -30.63 -8.76 -5.77
C GLU A 373 -30.29 -10.12 -5.17
N ILE A 374 -29.23 -10.21 -4.35
CA ILE A 374 -28.80 -11.47 -3.75
C ILE A 374 -29.42 -11.72 -2.36
N GLY A 375 -30.36 -10.88 -1.93
CA GLY A 375 -31.22 -11.14 -0.76
C GLY A 375 -30.55 -10.97 0.60
N ILE A 376 -29.43 -10.24 0.69
CA ILE A 376 -28.66 -10.05 1.94
C ILE A 376 -28.78 -8.64 2.53
N ASN A 377 -29.63 -7.79 1.94
CA ASN A 377 -29.91 -6.47 2.49
C ASN A 377 -30.77 -6.59 3.77
N SER A 378 -30.22 -6.09 4.89
CA SER A 378 -30.80 -6.20 6.22
C SER A 378 -31.68 -5.02 6.63
N CYS A 379 -32.26 -4.26 5.69
CA CYS A 379 -33.20 -3.19 6.03
C CYS A 379 -34.43 -3.67 6.85
N LYS A 380 -34.61 -4.97 7.07
CA LYS A 380 -35.42 -5.50 8.19
C LYS A 380 -34.59 -5.49 9.47
N LYS A 381 -34.69 -4.37 10.21
CA LYS A 381 -34.21 -4.14 11.60
C LYS A 381 -33.73 -5.41 12.32
N TYR A 382 -32.41 -5.48 12.57
CA TYR A 382 -31.79 -6.33 13.58
C TYR A 382 -32.39 -7.74 13.71
N SER A 383 -31.97 -8.66 12.84
CA SER A 383 -32.12 -10.09 13.17
C SER A 383 -31.35 -10.37 14.46
N ALA A 384 -32.03 -10.93 15.46
CA ALA A 384 -31.39 -11.38 16.70
C ALA A 384 -30.46 -12.59 16.48
N ASN A 385 -30.46 -13.16 15.27
CA ASN A 385 -29.66 -14.32 14.93
C ASN A 385 -28.27 -13.91 14.43
N LYS A 386 -27.26 -14.06 15.29
CA LYS A 386 -25.84 -13.76 15.00
C LYS A 386 -25.23 -14.60 13.86
N ASN A 387 -25.96 -15.60 13.35
CA ASN A 387 -25.51 -16.46 12.27
C ASN A 387 -25.88 -15.94 10.88
N ASP A 388 -26.62 -14.85 10.78
CA ASP A 388 -27.03 -14.33 9.47
C ASP A 388 -25.92 -13.42 8.86
N ASN A 389 -25.59 -13.63 7.58
CA ASN A 389 -24.58 -12.85 6.86
C ASN A 389 -25.18 -11.52 6.34
N HIS A 390 -25.38 -10.54 7.21
CA HIS A 390 -26.07 -9.30 6.85
C HIS A 390 -25.12 -8.20 6.38
N LEU A 391 -25.56 -7.44 5.36
CA LEU A 391 -24.99 -6.13 5.04
C LEU A 391 -25.37 -5.14 6.13
N ARG A 392 -24.42 -4.31 6.55
CA ARG A 392 -24.68 -3.14 7.41
C ARG A 392 -24.61 -1.83 6.63
N TYR A 393 -23.52 -1.61 5.89
CA TYR A 393 -23.28 -0.33 5.22
C TYR A 393 -22.54 -0.52 3.89
N VAL A 394 -22.90 0.29 2.89
CA VAL A 394 -22.06 0.55 1.71
C VAL A 394 -21.72 2.03 1.72
N THR A 395 -20.44 2.33 1.86
CA THR A 395 -19.92 3.70 1.97
C THR A 395 -18.89 3.97 0.89
N GLY A 396 -18.84 5.20 0.43
CA GLY A 396 -17.83 5.67 -0.51
C GLY A 396 -17.18 6.94 0.02
N PHE A 397 -15.86 6.98 0.00
CA PHE A 397 -15.04 8.15 0.30
C PHE A 397 -13.74 8.03 -0.48
N GLY A 398 -12.90 9.06 -0.49
CA GLY A 398 -11.63 8.98 -1.21
C GLY A 398 -11.17 10.33 -1.70
N HIS A 399 -10.62 10.31 -2.91
CA HIS A 399 -9.96 11.44 -3.54
C HIS A 399 -10.79 11.80 -4.77
N LEU A 400 -11.79 12.65 -4.57
CA LEU A 400 -12.73 13.00 -5.64
C LEU A 400 -12.02 13.65 -6.83
N GLY A 401 -11.02 14.49 -6.57
CA GLY A 401 -10.34 15.29 -7.59
C GLY A 401 -9.47 14.49 -8.57
N ASP A 402 -9.03 13.29 -8.21
CA ASP A 402 -8.21 12.42 -9.07
C ASP A 402 -8.93 11.14 -9.50
N GLY A 403 -10.23 11.03 -9.20
CA GLY A 403 -11.03 9.90 -9.65
C GLY A 403 -10.83 8.62 -8.84
N ASN A 404 -10.25 8.68 -7.63
CA ASN A 404 -10.07 7.53 -6.74
C ASN A 404 -11.20 7.41 -5.68
N LEU A 405 -11.93 6.28 -5.73
CA LEU A 405 -12.98 5.89 -4.80
C LEU A 405 -12.52 4.71 -3.93
N HIS A 406 -12.49 4.93 -2.61
CA HIS A 406 -12.53 3.85 -1.62
C HIS A 406 -13.98 3.49 -1.33
N LEU A 407 -14.42 2.37 -1.90
CA LEU A 407 -15.74 1.79 -1.67
C LEU A 407 -15.62 0.73 -0.56
N ASN A 408 -16.30 0.95 0.55
CA ASN A 408 -16.33 0.02 1.67
C ASN A 408 -17.70 -0.66 1.76
N VAL A 409 -17.68 -1.97 1.91
CA VAL A 409 -18.84 -2.81 2.23
C VAL A 409 -18.63 -3.37 3.63
N VAL A 410 -19.51 -3.00 4.56
CA VAL A 410 -19.49 -3.50 5.94
C VAL A 410 -20.53 -4.59 6.11
N VAL A 411 -20.11 -5.77 6.52
CA VAL A 411 -20.95 -6.95 6.78
C VAL A 411 -20.75 -7.47 8.20
N ASP A 412 -21.70 -8.23 8.74
CA ASP A 412 -21.54 -8.89 10.03
C ASP A 412 -20.41 -9.92 10.03
N LYS A 413 -20.37 -10.76 9.00
CA LYS A 413 -19.41 -11.84 8.85
C LYS A 413 -18.97 -11.97 7.40
N TYR A 414 -17.69 -12.27 7.19
CA TYR A 414 -17.20 -12.62 5.87
C TYR A 414 -17.85 -13.89 5.35
N ASN A 415 -18.30 -13.82 4.11
CA ASN A 415 -18.80 -14.95 3.34
C ASN A 415 -18.07 -14.95 1.99
N SER A 416 -17.37 -16.03 1.66
CA SER A 416 -16.54 -16.11 0.45
C SER A 416 -17.35 -16.01 -0.84
N GLU A 417 -18.55 -16.60 -0.89
CA GLU A 417 -19.41 -16.59 -2.07
C GLU A 417 -19.92 -15.17 -2.35
N SER A 418 -20.46 -14.50 -1.33
CA SER A 418 -20.94 -13.12 -1.46
C SER A 418 -19.79 -12.15 -1.77
N THR A 419 -18.62 -12.35 -1.16
CA THR A 419 -17.41 -11.55 -1.41
C THR A 419 -16.98 -11.62 -2.88
N ALA A 420 -16.98 -12.82 -3.47
CA ALA A 420 -16.69 -13.02 -4.88
C ALA A 420 -17.65 -12.23 -5.79
N ILE A 421 -18.94 -12.27 -5.46
CA ILE A 421 -19.99 -11.57 -6.22
C ILE A 421 -19.76 -10.05 -6.16
N PHE A 422 -19.41 -9.49 -5.00
CA PHE A 422 -19.18 -8.05 -4.89
C PHE A 422 -17.93 -7.61 -5.66
N GLU A 423 -16.87 -8.42 -5.63
CA GLU A 423 -15.64 -8.18 -6.38
C GLU A 423 -15.88 -8.17 -7.87
N GLU A 424 -16.49 -9.23 -8.38
CA GLU A 424 -16.82 -9.32 -9.79
C GLU A 424 -17.72 -8.15 -10.21
N HIS A 425 -18.73 -7.82 -9.40
CA HIS A 425 -19.63 -6.70 -9.67
C HIS A 425 -18.89 -5.36 -9.76
N ILE A 426 -18.06 -5.02 -8.76
CA ILE A 426 -17.38 -3.72 -8.75
C ILE A 426 -16.27 -3.64 -9.79
N PHE A 427 -15.59 -4.75 -10.08
CA PHE A 427 -14.53 -4.78 -11.09
C PHE A 427 -15.08 -4.77 -12.52
N GLU A 428 -16.19 -5.45 -12.81
CA GLU A 428 -16.91 -5.27 -14.08
C GLU A 428 -17.46 -3.84 -14.20
N TYR A 429 -17.98 -3.25 -13.11
CA TYR A 429 -18.42 -1.87 -13.13
C TYR A 429 -17.27 -0.90 -13.44
N ALA A 430 -16.11 -1.05 -12.79
CA ALA A 430 -14.93 -0.25 -13.08
C ALA A 430 -14.49 -0.42 -14.55
N LYS A 431 -14.41 -1.65 -15.04
CA LYS A 431 -14.07 -1.98 -16.43
C LYS A 431 -15.03 -1.34 -17.44
N SER A 432 -16.34 -1.38 -17.18
CA SER A 432 -17.36 -0.79 -18.07
C SER A 432 -17.25 0.73 -18.21
N HIS A 433 -16.55 1.40 -17.29
CA HIS A 433 -16.25 2.83 -17.32
C HIS A 433 -14.78 3.14 -17.61
N ASN A 434 -14.05 2.18 -18.19
CA ASN A 434 -12.61 2.28 -18.48
C ASN A 434 -11.77 2.65 -17.25
N GLY A 435 -12.18 2.16 -16.07
CA GLY A 435 -11.57 2.42 -14.78
C GLY A 435 -10.47 1.43 -14.39
N SER A 436 -9.92 1.64 -13.19
CA SER A 436 -8.90 0.79 -12.56
C SER A 436 -9.44 0.05 -11.35
N ILE A 437 -9.10 -1.23 -11.19
CA ILE A 437 -9.38 -2.03 -9.99
C ILE A 437 -8.42 -1.78 -8.81
N SER A 438 -7.38 -0.98 -9.03
CA SER A 438 -6.57 -0.38 -7.97
C SER A 438 -6.08 0.99 -8.38
N ALA A 439 -6.44 2.00 -7.60
CA ALA A 439 -6.03 3.37 -7.84
C ALA A 439 -4.62 3.63 -7.29
N GLU A 440 -4.36 3.23 -6.04
CA GLU A 440 -3.13 3.58 -5.33
C GLU A 440 -2.50 2.45 -4.52
N HIS A 441 -3.25 1.39 -4.17
CA HIS A 441 -2.74 0.32 -3.30
C HIS A 441 -1.85 -0.72 -4.02
N GLY A 442 -1.84 -0.72 -5.35
CA GLY A 442 -1.12 -1.70 -6.17
C GLY A 442 -1.91 -3.00 -6.39
N LEU A 443 -1.21 -4.11 -6.58
CA LEU A 443 -1.80 -5.43 -6.79
C LEU A 443 -1.41 -6.44 -5.70
N GLY A 444 -0.15 -6.38 -5.24
CA GLY A 444 0.42 -7.29 -4.27
C GLY A 444 0.16 -8.76 -4.59
N SER A 445 -0.19 -9.53 -3.56
CA SER A 445 -0.53 -10.96 -3.66
C SER A 445 -2.03 -11.21 -3.90
N ILE A 446 -2.84 -10.14 -3.95
CA ILE A 446 -4.31 -10.24 -3.82
C ILE A 446 -5.02 -9.98 -5.14
N LYS A 447 -4.64 -8.93 -5.86
CA LYS A 447 -5.30 -8.52 -7.11
C LYS A 447 -4.71 -9.08 -8.42
N PRO A 448 -3.60 -9.84 -8.51
CA PRO A 448 -3.07 -10.29 -9.80
C PRO A 448 -4.10 -10.98 -10.71
N GLY A 449 -4.96 -11.86 -10.14
CA GLY A 449 -6.00 -12.58 -10.90
C GLY A 449 -7.11 -11.69 -11.47
N PHE A 450 -7.23 -10.45 -10.99
CA PHE A 450 -8.23 -9.47 -11.41
C PHE A 450 -7.66 -8.46 -12.41
N LEU A 451 -6.38 -8.52 -12.75
CA LEU A 451 -5.73 -7.50 -13.59
C LEU A 451 -6.40 -7.32 -14.97
N LYS A 452 -7.03 -8.38 -15.49
CA LYS A 452 -7.83 -8.38 -16.74
C LYS A 452 -8.98 -7.36 -16.77
N TYR A 453 -9.45 -6.90 -15.60
CA TYR A 453 -10.50 -5.88 -15.51
C TYR A 453 -9.99 -4.48 -15.89
N SER A 454 -8.68 -4.24 -15.84
CA SER A 454 -8.09 -2.92 -16.10
C SER A 454 -6.98 -2.92 -17.15
N LYS A 455 -6.50 -4.09 -17.56
CA LYS A 455 -5.40 -4.25 -18.53
C LYS A 455 -5.77 -5.28 -19.58
N SER A 456 -5.41 -5.01 -20.83
CA SER A 456 -5.55 -5.97 -21.93
C SER A 456 -4.53 -7.10 -21.81
N LYS A 457 -4.78 -8.20 -22.53
CA LYS A 457 -3.86 -9.35 -22.57
C LYS A 457 -2.48 -8.96 -23.11
N GLU A 458 -2.42 -8.05 -24.07
CA GLU A 458 -1.19 -7.54 -24.65
C GLU A 458 -0.38 -6.74 -23.62
N MET A 459 -1.05 -5.88 -22.84
CA MET A 459 -0.40 -5.14 -21.75
C MET A 459 0.19 -6.09 -20.70
N ILE A 460 -0.59 -7.10 -20.28
CA ILE A 460 -0.13 -8.12 -19.31
C ILE A 460 1.03 -8.93 -19.89
N SER A 461 0.97 -9.30 -21.18
CA SER A 461 2.06 -10.00 -21.88
C SER A 461 3.35 -9.18 -21.90
N ILE A 462 3.28 -7.87 -22.12
CA ILE A 462 4.44 -6.98 -22.07
C ILE A 462 5.00 -6.90 -20.65
N MET A 463 4.16 -6.76 -19.63
CA MET A 463 4.61 -6.77 -18.22
C MET A 463 5.37 -8.06 -17.89
N LYS A 464 4.87 -9.21 -18.34
CA LYS A 464 5.54 -10.51 -18.16
C LYS A 464 6.89 -10.56 -18.87
N LYS A 465 6.98 -10.10 -20.13
CA LYS A 465 8.26 -10.03 -20.86
C LYS A 465 9.29 -9.13 -20.16
N ILE A 466 8.85 -8.02 -19.58
CA ILE A 466 9.72 -7.15 -18.78
C ILE A 466 10.20 -7.90 -17.53
N LYS A 467 9.29 -8.50 -16.76
CA LYS A 467 9.64 -9.30 -15.58
C LYS A 467 10.64 -10.41 -15.90
N ASP A 468 10.38 -11.20 -16.94
CA ASP A 468 11.25 -12.31 -17.35
C ASP A 468 12.64 -11.84 -17.80
N LYS A 469 12.75 -10.59 -18.29
CA LYS A 469 14.04 -10.02 -18.68
C LYS A 469 14.85 -9.49 -17.50
N PHE A 470 14.19 -8.86 -16.53
CA PHE A 470 14.84 -8.31 -15.33
C PHE A 470 15.14 -9.38 -14.29
N ASP A 471 14.26 -10.38 -14.15
CA ASP A 471 14.34 -11.46 -13.17
C ASP A 471 14.01 -12.83 -13.81
N PRO A 472 14.91 -13.38 -14.63
CA PRO A 472 14.68 -14.64 -15.34
C PRO A 472 14.48 -15.84 -14.39
N ASN A 473 15.09 -15.80 -13.21
CA ASN A 473 14.91 -16.83 -12.18
C ASN A 473 13.61 -16.64 -11.37
N GLY A 474 13.00 -15.46 -11.44
CA GLY A 474 11.77 -15.13 -10.74
C GLY A 474 11.93 -15.05 -9.23
N ILE A 475 13.14 -14.78 -8.72
CA ILE A 475 13.42 -14.77 -7.27
C ILE A 475 12.83 -13.55 -6.56
N LEU A 476 12.64 -12.43 -7.26
CA LEU A 476 12.20 -11.18 -6.66
C LEU A 476 10.67 -11.14 -6.58
N ASN A 477 10.21 -11.14 -5.35
CA ASN A 477 8.82 -10.98 -4.95
C ASN A 477 7.85 -11.91 -5.70
N PRO A 478 8.07 -13.24 -5.68
CA PRO A 478 7.24 -14.18 -6.42
C PRO A 478 5.78 -14.16 -5.96
N TYR A 479 4.91 -14.78 -6.77
CA TYR A 479 3.46 -14.91 -6.53
C TYR A 479 2.63 -13.62 -6.63
N LYS A 480 3.27 -12.49 -6.95
CA LYS A 480 2.69 -11.15 -6.86
C LYS A 480 2.66 -10.41 -8.19
N VAL A 481 1.83 -9.38 -8.25
CA VAL A 481 1.64 -8.39 -9.33
C VAL A 481 1.16 -8.98 -10.66
N ILE A 482 1.91 -9.89 -11.26
CA ILE A 482 1.63 -10.45 -12.59
C ILE A 482 0.88 -11.79 -12.42
N PRO A 483 -0.27 -11.99 -13.09
CA PRO A 483 -1.02 -13.24 -13.00
C PRO A 483 -0.23 -14.42 -13.61
N LYS A 484 -0.49 -15.63 -13.10
CA LYS A 484 0.11 -16.87 -13.63
C LYS A 484 -0.36 -17.16 -15.07
N GLU A 485 -1.63 -16.90 -15.36
CA GLU A 485 -2.30 -17.11 -16.65
C GLU A 485 -2.71 -15.76 -17.27
N ILE A 486 -2.63 -15.65 -18.62
CA ILE A 486 -2.92 -14.41 -19.39
C ILE A 486 -4.21 -14.53 -20.19
#